data_AF-A0A177W774-F1
#
_entry.id   AF-A0A177W774-F1
#
_cell.length_a   1.000
_cell.length_b   1.000
_cell.length_c   1.000
_cell.angle_alpha   90.00
_cell.angle_beta   90.00
_cell.angle_gamma   90.00
#
_symmetry.space_group_name_H-M   'P 1'
#
loop_
_entity.id
_entity.type
_entity.pdbx_description
1 polymer ?
#
loop_
_entity_poly.entity_id
_entity_poly.type
_entity_poly.pdbx_seq_one_letter_code
_entity_poly.pdbx_strand_id
1 'polypeptide(L)'
;MYIEQFVEDIDLHTLAKVCHTFRRFSADPVLWRRVVLHRNSFRLQLRFALPQRPSRIELASRGILRSSSSSQILARHIDEGRYVNGPLGVQNFRAGRAVERTFTRSALGRLLLARPDVDELCNRGVFSEDVAASFKASCPSKHNKYAPSSPAVRVISPRLLPKMTVLRSALRRDKLKHSLQNRKSFQEIRDLNVTKPRTLWSVLPSTLMMLTKHLTGLQLQRKLKQRPNIEWLESRKVMQSAVYTAHILCPSVRPKIAYYESLSIVE
;
A
#
# COMPACT_ATOMS: atom_id res chain seq x y z
N MET A 1 -1.82 -25.78 40.18
CA MET A 1 -0.71 -24.85 40.49
C MET A 1 0.56 -25.70 40.52
N TYR A 2 1.35 -25.70 39.45
CA TYR A 2 2.59 -26.50 39.41
C TYR A 2 3.68 -25.76 40.17
N ILE A 3 4.17 -26.36 41.25
CA ILE A 3 5.35 -25.88 41.97
C ILE A 3 6.55 -26.35 41.16
N GLU A 4 7.15 -25.45 40.38
CA GLU A 4 8.45 -25.69 39.77
C GLU A 4 9.50 -25.70 40.89
N GLN A 5 9.85 -26.88 41.39
CA GLN A 5 11.07 -27.08 42.17
C GLN A 5 12.15 -27.56 41.21
N PHE A 6 13.17 -26.72 40.99
CA PHE A 6 14.38 -27.14 40.29
C PHE A 6 15.20 -28.01 41.25
N VAL A 7 15.26 -29.30 40.99
CA VAL A 7 16.19 -30.22 41.68
C VAL A 7 17.58 -29.96 41.11
N GLU A 8 18.50 -29.46 41.93
CA GLU A 8 19.91 -29.33 41.55
C GLU A 8 20.66 -30.65 41.85
N ASP A 9 21.56 -31.06 40.96
CA ASP A 9 22.35 -32.31 41.01
C ASP A 9 23.32 -32.45 42.20
N ILE A 10 23.34 -31.49 43.12
CA ILE A 10 24.23 -31.48 44.30
C ILE A 10 23.46 -31.92 45.55
N ASP A 11 22.14 -32.00 45.50
CA ASP A 11 21.37 -32.46 46.64
C ASP A 11 21.31 -33.99 46.67
N LEU A 12 22.50 -34.61 46.66
CA LEU A 12 22.71 -36.04 46.93
C LEU A 12 22.03 -36.46 48.23
N HIS A 13 21.85 -35.52 49.15
CA HIS A 13 21.19 -35.74 50.43
C HIS A 13 19.66 -35.84 50.29
N THR A 14 19.00 -35.01 49.48
CA THR A 14 17.59 -35.27 49.14
C THR A 14 17.43 -36.43 48.15
N LEU A 15 18.35 -36.63 47.21
CA LEU A 15 18.32 -37.76 46.29
C LEU A 15 18.45 -39.11 47.02
N ALA A 16 19.30 -39.20 48.05
CA ALA A 16 19.42 -40.37 48.91
C ALA A 16 18.19 -40.61 49.80
N LYS A 17 17.43 -39.54 50.13
CA LYS A 17 16.16 -39.65 50.85
C LYS A 17 15.02 -40.13 49.95
N VAL A 18 15.03 -39.73 48.68
CA VAL A 18 13.94 -40.00 47.72
C VAL A 18 14.18 -41.30 46.92
N CYS A 19 15.44 -41.68 46.67
CA CYS A 19 15.80 -42.84 45.84
C CYS A 19 16.45 -43.96 46.67
N HIS A 20 15.69 -45.02 46.96
CA HIS A 20 16.13 -46.15 47.79
C HIS A 20 17.31 -46.93 47.18
N THR A 21 17.40 -47.02 45.86
CA THR A 21 18.52 -47.66 45.16
C THR A 21 19.82 -46.86 45.33
N PHE A 22 19.76 -45.54 45.19
CA PHE A 22 20.92 -44.65 45.40
C PHE A 22 21.45 -44.71 46.84
N ARG A 23 20.54 -44.74 47.82
CA ARG A 23 20.86 -44.88 49.25
C ARG A 23 21.63 -46.16 49.56
N ARG A 24 21.25 -47.29 48.93
CA ARG A 24 21.97 -48.57 49.08
C ARG A 24 23.36 -48.53 48.46
N PHE A 25 23.51 -47.90 47.28
CA PHE A 25 24.81 -47.76 46.63
C PHE A 25 25.77 -46.83 47.38
N SER A 26 25.27 -45.75 47.99
CA SER A 26 26.10 -44.80 48.74
C SER A 26 26.53 -45.29 50.12
N ALA A 27 25.80 -46.26 50.69
CA ALA A 27 26.02 -46.75 52.05
C ALA A 27 27.03 -47.91 52.14
N ASP A 28 27.31 -48.61 51.04
CA ASP A 28 28.24 -49.75 51.03
C ASP A 28 29.62 -49.36 50.45
N PRO A 29 30.62 -49.11 51.30
CA PRO A 29 31.95 -48.68 50.87
C PRO A 29 32.69 -49.76 50.06
N VAL A 30 32.33 -51.03 50.21
CA VAL A 30 32.97 -52.15 49.50
C VAL A 30 32.45 -52.25 48.07
N LEU A 31 31.13 -52.18 47.88
CA LEU A 31 30.53 -52.17 46.55
C LEU A 31 30.91 -50.92 45.75
N TRP A 32 30.98 -49.75 46.40
CA TRP A 32 31.43 -48.51 45.76
C TRP A 32 32.87 -48.63 45.23
N ARG A 33 33.81 -49.09 46.06
CA ARG A 33 35.21 -49.29 45.63
C ARG A 33 35.34 -50.33 44.53
N ARG A 34 34.60 -51.44 44.60
CA ARG A 34 34.77 -52.57 43.67
C ARG A 34 34.08 -52.37 42.32
N VAL A 35 32.87 -51.81 42.30
CA VAL A 35 32.05 -51.67 41.08
C VAL A 35 32.29 -50.34 40.37
N VAL A 36 32.43 -49.25 41.12
CA VAL A 36 32.64 -47.91 40.54
C VAL A 36 34.13 -47.73 40.26
N LEU A 37 35.00 -47.81 41.27
CA LEU A 37 36.42 -47.47 41.09
C LEU A 37 37.24 -48.54 40.37
N HIS A 38 37.02 -49.84 40.60
CA HIS A 38 37.84 -50.89 39.98
C HIS A 38 37.34 -51.39 38.63
N ARG A 39 36.05 -51.70 38.48
CA ARG A 39 35.52 -52.25 37.21
C ARG A 39 35.41 -51.22 36.09
N ASN A 40 35.23 -49.94 36.44
CA ASN A 40 35.03 -48.86 35.48
C ASN A 40 36.15 -47.82 35.54
N SER A 41 37.30 -48.13 36.13
CA SER A 41 38.43 -47.19 36.33
C SER A 41 38.77 -46.42 35.07
N PHE A 42 38.91 -47.10 33.94
CA PHE A 42 39.24 -46.50 32.65
C PHE A 42 38.11 -45.62 32.08
N ARG A 43 36.85 -46.07 32.18
CA ARG A 43 35.68 -45.29 31.75
C ARG A 43 35.46 -44.06 32.62
N LEU A 44 35.72 -44.16 33.91
CA LEU A 44 35.66 -43.06 34.85
C LEU A 44 36.83 -42.11 34.61
N GLN A 45 38.06 -42.60 34.45
CA GLN A 45 39.22 -41.78 34.08
C GLN A 45 38.95 -40.98 32.80
N LEU A 46 38.42 -41.59 31.74
CA LEU A 46 38.05 -40.87 30.50
C LEU A 46 36.88 -39.89 30.68
N ARG A 47 35.89 -40.22 31.52
CA ARG A 47 34.75 -39.33 31.80
C ARG A 47 35.08 -38.18 32.75
N PHE A 48 36.11 -38.33 33.57
CA PHE A 48 36.60 -37.29 34.50
C PHE A 48 37.81 -36.52 33.96
N ALA A 49 38.50 -37.02 32.92
CA ALA A 49 39.64 -36.34 32.28
C ALA A 49 39.22 -35.18 31.37
N LEU A 50 37.99 -35.18 30.87
CA LEU A 50 37.40 -34.08 30.11
C LEU A 50 36.10 -33.68 30.80
N PRO A 51 35.81 -32.38 31.02
CA PRO A 51 34.51 -31.97 31.50
C PRO A 51 33.47 -32.30 30.42
N GLN A 52 32.84 -33.48 30.50
CA GLN A 52 31.74 -33.87 29.61
C GLN A 52 30.49 -33.00 29.79
N ARG A 53 30.44 -32.23 30.87
CA ARG A 53 29.31 -31.39 31.25
C ARG A 53 29.74 -29.91 31.22
N PRO A 54 29.04 -29.05 30.47
CA PRO A 54 29.27 -27.61 30.51
C PRO A 54 29.20 -27.07 31.93
N SER A 55 30.09 -26.14 32.27
CA SER A 55 30.11 -25.51 33.59
C SER A 55 28.81 -24.72 33.83
N ARG A 56 28.43 -24.48 35.09
CA ARG A 56 27.25 -23.64 35.40
C ARG A 56 27.40 -22.22 34.81
N ILE A 57 28.63 -21.71 34.74
CA ILE A 57 28.97 -20.42 34.14
C ILE A 57 28.75 -20.47 32.61
N GLU A 58 29.15 -21.56 31.95
CA GLU A 58 28.86 -21.78 30.53
C GLU A 58 27.35 -21.91 30.25
N LEU A 59 26.60 -22.60 31.10
CA LEU A 59 25.14 -22.71 30.96
C LEU A 59 24.43 -21.37 31.18
N ALA A 60 24.93 -20.54 32.10
CA ALA A 60 24.43 -19.19 32.33
C ALA A 60 24.73 -18.25 31.16
N SER A 61 25.97 -18.25 30.66
CA SER A 61 26.37 -17.44 29.49
C SER A 61 25.61 -17.84 28.21
N ARG A 62 25.26 -19.12 28.06
CA ARG A 62 24.39 -19.62 26.98
C ARG A 62 22.89 -19.32 27.19
N GLY A 63 22.51 -18.66 28.28
CA GLY A 63 21.12 -18.34 28.60
C GLY A 63 20.24 -19.55 28.93
N ILE A 64 20.86 -20.70 29.22
CA ILE A 64 20.17 -21.95 29.59
C ILE A 64 19.76 -21.88 31.06
N LEU A 65 20.69 -21.49 31.95
CA LEU A 65 20.34 -21.17 33.33
C LEU A 65 19.75 -19.76 33.38
N ARG A 66 18.42 -19.70 33.47
CA ARG A 66 17.67 -18.45 33.59
C ARG A 66 17.65 -18.02 35.05
N SER A 67 18.10 -16.81 35.31
CA SER A 67 18.03 -16.13 36.61
C SER A 67 17.65 -14.66 36.39
N SER A 68 17.19 -14.00 37.45
CA SER A 68 16.94 -12.55 37.45
C SER A 68 18.24 -11.73 37.39
N SER A 69 19.38 -12.34 37.70
CA SER A 69 20.67 -11.68 37.85
C SER A 69 21.49 -11.71 36.56
N SER A 70 22.36 -10.71 36.35
CA SER A 70 23.28 -10.70 35.21
C SER A 70 24.20 -11.93 35.22
N SER A 71 24.70 -12.35 34.06
CA SER A 71 25.61 -13.51 33.95
C SER A 71 26.83 -13.40 34.87
N GLN A 72 27.29 -12.18 35.16
CA GLN A 72 28.41 -11.92 36.07
C GLN A 72 28.03 -12.12 37.55
N ILE A 73 26.83 -11.70 37.94
CA ILE A 73 26.31 -11.91 39.30
C ILE A 73 26.01 -13.40 39.51
N LEU A 74 25.51 -14.09 38.48
CA LEU A 74 25.25 -15.52 38.50
C LEU A 74 26.57 -16.31 38.65
N ALA A 75 27.64 -15.92 37.96
CA ALA A 75 28.97 -16.48 38.13
C ALA A 75 29.48 -16.31 39.58
N ARG A 76 29.36 -15.11 40.17
CA ARG A 76 29.72 -14.89 41.58
C ARG A 76 28.92 -15.74 42.56
N HIS A 77 27.61 -15.90 42.34
CA HIS A 77 26.79 -16.78 43.18
C HIS A 77 27.22 -18.24 43.08
N ILE A 78 27.63 -18.70 41.89
CA ILE A 78 28.19 -20.05 41.70
C ILE A 78 29.49 -20.19 42.48
N ASP A 79 30.39 -19.21 42.38
CA ASP A 79 31.70 -19.21 43.06
C ASP A 79 31.55 -19.16 44.59
N GLU A 80 30.56 -18.43 45.09
CA GLU A 80 30.20 -18.34 46.52
C GLU A 80 29.41 -19.57 47.03
N GLY A 81 29.12 -20.56 46.18
CA GLY A 81 28.35 -21.76 46.54
C GLY A 81 26.87 -21.50 46.86
N ARG A 82 26.33 -20.36 46.39
CA ARG A 82 24.93 -19.96 46.61
C ARG A 82 24.02 -20.56 45.54
N TYR A 83 22.78 -20.86 45.91
CA TYR A 83 21.78 -21.39 45.01
C TYR A 83 21.46 -20.41 43.87
N VAL A 84 21.64 -20.84 42.61
CA VAL A 84 21.43 -20.01 41.41
C VAL A 84 19.96 -19.63 41.23
N ASN A 85 19.04 -20.46 41.75
CA ASN A 85 17.59 -20.25 41.72
C ASN A 85 16.93 -20.64 43.06
N GLY A 86 17.39 -20.04 44.16
CA GLY A 86 16.69 -20.15 45.44
C GLY A 86 15.26 -19.58 45.39
N PRO A 87 14.40 -19.85 46.38
CA PRO A 87 13.00 -19.44 46.38
C PRO A 87 12.81 -17.93 46.17
N LEU A 88 13.68 -17.09 46.76
CA LEU A 88 13.69 -15.65 46.55
C LEU A 88 14.10 -15.25 45.12
N GLY A 89 15.08 -15.94 44.54
CA GLY A 89 15.51 -15.70 43.15
C GLY A 89 14.41 -16.04 42.14
N VAL A 90 13.67 -17.12 42.38
CA VAL A 90 12.51 -17.50 41.55
C VAL A 90 11.38 -16.47 41.68
N GLN A 91 11.10 -15.99 42.89
CA GLN A 91 10.11 -14.92 43.10
C GLN A 91 10.50 -13.64 42.37
N ASN A 92 11.75 -13.20 42.50
CA ASN A 92 12.27 -12.01 41.82
C ASN A 92 12.24 -12.15 40.30
N PHE A 93 12.62 -13.32 39.76
CA PHE A 93 12.53 -13.59 38.33
C PHE A 93 11.08 -13.55 37.82
N ARG A 94 10.13 -14.14 38.56
CA ARG A 94 8.71 -14.11 38.21
C ARG A 94 8.15 -12.69 38.27
N ALA A 95 8.50 -11.92 39.29
CA ALA A 95 8.13 -10.51 39.40
C ALA A 95 8.69 -9.68 38.23
N GLY A 96 9.99 -9.86 37.91
CA GLY A 96 10.62 -9.20 36.77
C GLY A 96 9.96 -9.55 35.43
N ARG A 97 9.61 -10.82 35.20
CA ARG A 97 8.86 -11.25 34.01
C ARG A 97 7.46 -10.66 33.95
N ALA A 98 6.77 -10.54 35.07
CA ALA A 98 5.45 -9.91 35.12
C ALA A 98 5.56 -8.43 34.72
N VAL A 99 6.55 -7.71 35.26
CA VAL A 99 6.83 -6.32 34.93
C VAL A 99 7.23 -6.14 33.46
N GLU A 100 8.10 -6.99 32.93
CA GLU A 100 8.48 -6.97 31.50
C GLU A 100 7.23 -7.15 30.60
N ARG A 101 6.35 -8.09 30.96
CA ARG A 101 5.10 -8.32 30.23
C ARG A 101 4.14 -7.13 30.31
N THR A 102 4.05 -6.44 31.44
CA THR A 102 3.18 -5.27 31.57
C THR A 102 3.73 -4.09 30.77
N PHE A 103 5.03 -3.84 30.81
CA PHE A 103 5.67 -2.80 30.00
C PHE A 103 5.54 -3.07 28.50
N THR A 104 5.85 -4.29 28.06
CA THR A 104 5.69 -4.69 26.64
C THR A 104 4.24 -4.58 26.19
N ARG A 105 3.28 -5.04 27.00
CA ARG A 105 1.84 -4.88 26.72
C ARG A 105 1.43 -3.42 26.63
N SER A 106 1.90 -2.56 27.53
CA SER A 106 1.59 -1.12 27.51
C SER A 106 2.18 -0.45 26.27
N ALA A 107 3.45 -0.73 25.96
CA ALA A 107 4.12 -0.21 24.77
C ALA A 107 3.41 -0.64 23.48
N LEU A 108 3.10 -1.93 23.34
CA LEU A 108 2.34 -2.46 22.20
C LEU A 108 0.93 -1.85 22.15
N GLY A 109 0.26 -1.69 23.30
CA GLY A 109 -1.04 -1.05 23.36
C GLY A 109 -1.04 0.36 22.79
N ARG A 110 -0.04 1.19 23.16
CA ARG A 110 0.13 2.52 22.58
C ARG A 110 0.38 2.49 21.07
N LEU A 111 1.23 1.57 20.60
CA LEU A 111 1.52 1.42 19.16
C LEU A 111 0.30 0.95 18.36
N LEU A 112 -0.52 0.07 18.95
CA LEU A 112 -1.76 -0.40 18.32
C LEU A 112 -2.84 0.68 18.28
N LEU A 113 -2.90 1.56 19.28
CA LEU A 113 -3.82 2.71 19.27
C LEU A 113 -3.38 3.79 18.29
N ALA A 114 -2.08 4.01 18.13
CA ALA A 114 -1.51 4.94 17.15
C ALA A 114 -1.47 4.35 15.72
N ARG A 115 -2.00 3.14 15.51
CA ARG A 115 -2.00 2.47 14.21
C ARG A 115 -2.92 3.23 13.26
N PRO A 116 -2.43 3.70 12.09
CA PRO A 116 -3.28 4.29 11.07
C PRO A 116 -4.26 3.27 10.49
N ASP A 117 -5.44 3.75 10.10
CA ASP A 117 -6.48 2.91 9.52
C ASP A 117 -6.04 2.31 8.18
N VAL A 118 -6.65 1.18 7.83
CA VAL A 118 -6.35 0.48 6.56
C VAL A 118 -6.57 1.39 5.35
N ASP A 119 -7.56 2.27 5.43
CA ASP A 119 -7.87 3.25 4.38
C ASP A 119 -6.81 4.34 4.27
N GLU A 120 -6.29 4.81 5.40
CA GLU A 120 -5.20 5.78 5.42
C GLU A 120 -3.92 5.19 4.82
N LEU A 121 -3.62 3.92 5.13
CA LEU A 121 -2.49 3.19 4.55
C LEU A 121 -2.66 2.95 3.04
N CYS A 122 -3.90 2.75 2.57
CA CYS A 122 -4.22 2.66 1.14
C CYS A 122 -4.00 4.01 0.44
N ASN A 123 -4.49 5.10 1.04
CA ASN A 123 -4.31 6.46 0.50
C ASN A 123 -2.84 6.88 0.44
N ARG A 124 -2.03 6.42 1.39
CA ARG A 124 -0.57 6.62 1.39
C ARG A 124 0.18 5.71 0.40
N GLY A 125 -0.52 4.82 -0.30
CA GLY A 125 0.07 3.90 -1.28
C GLY A 125 0.89 2.77 -0.67
N VAL A 126 0.76 2.52 0.64
CA VAL A 126 1.46 1.40 1.32
C VAL A 126 0.88 0.06 0.86
N PHE A 127 -0.43 0.01 0.64
CA PHE A 127 -1.13 -1.14 0.08
C PHE A 127 -1.99 -0.73 -1.11
N SER A 128 -2.24 -1.66 -2.03
CA SER A 128 -3.24 -1.48 -3.07
C SER A 128 -4.65 -1.64 -2.51
N GLU A 129 -5.61 -0.99 -3.15
CA GLU A 129 -7.03 -0.99 -2.76
C GLU A 129 -7.63 -2.41 -2.68
N ASP A 130 -7.17 -3.33 -3.55
CA ASP A 130 -7.58 -4.73 -3.52
C ASP A 130 -7.12 -5.47 -2.24
N VAL A 131 -5.99 -5.06 -1.67
CA VAL A 131 -5.46 -5.62 -0.41
C VAL A 131 -6.28 -5.10 0.77
N ALA A 132 -6.58 -3.79 0.76
CA ALA A 132 -7.45 -3.16 1.75
C ALA A 132 -8.83 -3.82 1.79
N ALA A 133 -9.40 -4.14 0.62
CA ALA A 133 -10.64 -4.88 0.49
C ALA A 133 -10.59 -6.28 1.15
N SER A 134 -9.46 -6.98 1.03
CA SER A 134 -9.27 -8.28 1.71
C SER A 134 -9.25 -8.18 3.23
N PHE A 135 -8.64 -7.13 3.78
CA PHE A 135 -8.63 -6.91 5.23
C PHE A 135 -10.04 -6.60 5.74
N LYS A 136 -10.78 -5.73 5.04
CA LYS A 136 -12.16 -5.37 5.39
C LYS A 136 -13.12 -6.56 5.35
N ALA A 137 -12.95 -7.46 4.38
CA ALA A 137 -13.76 -8.66 4.29
C ALA A 137 -13.47 -9.69 5.40
N SER A 138 -12.22 -9.75 5.88
CA SER A 138 -11.81 -10.71 6.93
C SER A 138 -12.26 -10.30 8.34
N CYS A 139 -12.54 -9.02 8.56
CA CYS A 139 -13.01 -8.47 9.82
C CYS A 139 -14.50 -8.13 9.70
N PRO A 140 -15.43 -9.06 9.96
CA PRO A 140 -16.84 -8.69 10.03
C PRO A 140 -17.01 -7.71 11.19
N SER A 141 -17.23 -6.44 10.86
CA SER A 141 -17.64 -5.45 11.84
C SER A 141 -18.94 -5.95 12.48
N LYS A 142 -18.89 -6.32 13.76
CA LYS A 142 -20.06 -6.73 14.54
C LYS A 142 -21.07 -5.58 14.74
N HIS A 143 -20.78 -4.38 14.23
CA HIS A 143 -21.58 -3.17 14.33
C HIS A 143 -22.16 -2.76 12.97
N ASN A 144 -23.00 -3.57 12.34
CA ASN A 144 -24.13 -3.07 11.55
C ASN A 144 -25.00 -4.23 11.04
N LYS A 145 -26.10 -4.51 11.73
CA LYS A 145 -27.12 -5.48 11.28
C LYS A 145 -28.10 -4.89 10.24
N TYR A 146 -27.94 -3.62 9.87
CA TYR A 146 -28.91 -2.86 9.06
C TYR A 146 -28.32 -2.20 7.80
N ALA A 147 -27.11 -2.55 7.37
CA ALA A 147 -26.57 -2.03 6.12
C ALA A 147 -27.03 -2.91 4.94
N PRO A 148 -27.60 -2.33 3.86
CA PRO A 148 -27.99 -3.08 2.68
C PRO A 148 -26.75 -3.78 2.12
N SER A 149 -26.91 -5.04 1.74
CA SER A 149 -25.86 -5.92 1.21
C SER A 149 -25.02 -5.19 0.16
N SER A 150 -23.83 -4.72 0.58
CA SER A 150 -22.82 -4.15 -0.29
C SER A 150 -22.50 -5.15 -1.41
N PRO A 151 -22.38 -4.70 -2.68
CA PRO A 151 -22.09 -5.61 -3.79
C PRO A 151 -20.87 -6.45 -3.44
N ALA A 152 -21.00 -7.77 -3.60
CA ALA A 152 -19.98 -8.75 -3.23
C ALA A 152 -18.59 -8.25 -3.58
N VAL A 153 -17.86 -7.76 -2.56
CA VAL A 153 -16.53 -7.22 -2.73
C VAL A 153 -15.69 -8.39 -3.23
N ARG A 154 -15.24 -8.33 -4.48
CA ARG A 154 -14.41 -9.38 -5.08
C ARG A 154 -13.05 -9.32 -4.40
N VAL A 155 -12.91 -10.06 -3.32
CA VAL A 155 -11.69 -10.13 -2.53
C VAL A 155 -10.69 -11.01 -3.26
N ILE A 156 -9.54 -10.43 -3.56
CA ILE A 156 -8.45 -11.13 -4.22
C ILE A 156 -7.57 -11.77 -3.15
N SER A 157 -7.25 -13.05 -3.31
CA SER A 157 -6.36 -13.75 -2.37
C SER A 157 -5.02 -13.02 -2.25
N PRO A 158 -4.46 -12.83 -1.04
CA PRO A 158 -3.17 -12.18 -0.83
C PRO A 158 -2.03 -12.81 -1.64
N ARG A 159 -2.10 -14.13 -1.88
CA ARG A 159 -1.10 -14.87 -2.67
C ARG A 159 -1.10 -14.51 -4.16
N LEU A 160 -2.21 -13.99 -4.68
CA LEU A 160 -2.38 -13.62 -6.08
C LEU A 160 -2.02 -12.16 -6.36
N LEU A 161 -1.87 -11.32 -5.33
CA LEU A 161 -1.56 -9.90 -5.48
C LEU A 161 -0.31 -9.63 -6.34
N PRO A 162 0.83 -10.31 -6.15
CA PRO A 162 2.01 -10.06 -6.97
C PRO A 162 1.79 -10.44 -8.44
N LYS A 163 1.06 -11.54 -8.70
CA LYS A 163 0.73 -11.96 -10.07
C LYS A 163 -0.22 -10.97 -10.74
N MET A 164 -1.19 -10.45 -9.98
CA MET A 164 -2.13 -9.46 -10.45
C MET A 164 -1.45 -8.12 -10.78
N THR A 165 -0.52 -7.63 -9.95
CA THR A 165 0.18 -6.37 -10.23
C THR A 165 1.02 -6.47 -11.51
N VAL A 166 1.71 -7.59 -11.70
CA VAL A 166 2.44 -7.89 -12.95
C VAL A 166 1.48 -7.91 -14.13
N LEU A 167 0.34 -8.61 -14.03
CA LEU A 167 -0.66 -8.66 -15.09
C LEU A 167 -1.22 -7.28 -15.43
N ARG A 168 -1.56 -6.47 -14.42
CA ARG A 168 -2.03 -5.08 -14.62
C ARG A 168 -0.99 -4.23 -15.34
N SER A 169 0.28 -4.39 -15.00
CA SER A 169 1.37 -3.68 -15.67
C SER A 169 1.50 -4.11 -17.15
N ALA A 170 1.33 -5.41 -17.43
CA ALA A 170 1.38 -5.96 -18.79
C ALA A 170 0.20 -5.44 -19.62
N LEU A 171 -1.02 -5.52 -19.10
CA LEU A 171 -2.22 -4.98 -19.76
C LEU A 171 -2.13 -3.48 -20.02
N ARG A 172 -1.57 -2.70 -19.08
CA ARG A 172 -1.31 -1.26 -19.31
C ARG A 172 -0.29 -1.03 -20.43
N ARG A 173 0.78 -1.82 -20.46
CA ARG A 173 1.81 -1.76 -21.51
C ARG A 173 1.23 -2.14 -22.87
N ASP A 174 0.41 -3.19 -22.95
CA ASP A 174 -0.21 -3.64 -24.19
C ASP A 174 -1.24 -2.62 -24.70
N LYS A 175 -2.08 -2.09 -23.80
CA LYS A 175 -3.01 -1.01 -24.14
C LYS A 175 -2.26 0.21 -24.65
N LEU A 176 -1.17 0.62 -23.99
CA LEU A 176 -0.33 1.73 -24.42
C LEU A 176 0.31 1.44 -25.78
N LYS A 177 0.85 0.24 -25.98
CA LYS A 177 1.45 -0.19 -27.24
C LYS A 177 0.45 -0.09 -28.39
N HIS A 178 -0.77 -0.60 -28.19
CA HIS A 178 -1.84 -0.49 -29.16
C HIS A 178 -2.26 0.97 -29.41
N SER A 179 -2.37 1.79 -28.36
CA SER A 179 -2.65 3.23 -28.51
C SER A 179 -1.54 4.00 -29.22
N LEU A 180 -0.28 3.59 -29.07
CA LEU A 180 0.86 4.17 -29.77
C LEU A 180 0.91 3.74 -31.24
N GLN A 181 0.56 2.49 -31.55
CA GLN A 181 0.46 1.99 -32.91
C GLN A 181 -0.67 2.69 -33.67
N ASN A 182 -1.82 2.88 -33.03
CA ASN A 182 -2.97 3.59 -33.61
C ASN A 182 -2.92 5.10 -33.35
N ARG A 183 -1.75 5.63 -33.01
CA ARG A 183 -1.58 7.05 -32.75
C ARG A 183 -1.70 7.79 -34.07
N LYS A 184 -2.75 8.60 -34.19
CA LYS A 184 -2.94 9.52 -35.32
C LYS A 184 -1.73 10.43 -35.48
N SER A 185 -1.34 10.66 -36.72
CA SER A 185 -0.28 11.61 -37.02
C SER A 185 -0.69 13.02 -36.59
N PHE A 186 0.28 13.90 -36.32
CA PHE A 186 -0.04 15.29 -35.97
C PHE A 186 -0.84 16.00 -37.08
N GLN A 187 -0.65 15.59 -38.34
CA GLN A 187 -1.38 16.12 -39.47
C GLN A 187 -2.85 15.67 -39.42
N GLU A 188 -3.13 14.39 -39.21
CA GLU A 188 -4.51 13.91 -39.04
C GLU A 188 -5.22 14.56 -37.85
N ILE A 189 -4.52 14.81 -36.74
CA ILE A 189 -5.10 15.50 -35.57
C ILE A 189 -5.44 16.96 -35.91
N ARG A 190 -4.64 17.62 -36.77
CA ARG A 190 -4.94 18.96 -37.31
C ARG A 190 -6.14 18.93 -38.25
N ASP A 191 -6.21 17.95 -39.13
CA ASP A 191 -7.31 17.80 -40.09
C ASP A 191 -8.65 17.50 -39.39
N LEU A 192 -8.60 16.83 -38.23
CA LEU A 192 -9.74 16.61 -37.34
C LEU A 192 -10.11 17.84 -36.48
N ASN A 193 -9.42 18.97 -36.64
CA ASN A 193 -9.59 20.20 -35.85
C ASN A 193 -9.52 20.00 -34.32
N VAL A 194 -8.94 18.89 -33.85
CA VAL A 194 -8.82 18.58 -32.41
C VAL A 194 -7.73 19.44 -31.77
N THR A 195 -6.67 19.73 -32.53
CA THR A 195 -5.61 20.64 -32.10
C THR A 195 -5.40 21.74 -33.13
N LYS A 196 -5.29 22.98 -32.63
CA LYS A 196 -4.99 24.15 -33.44
C LYS A 196 -3.58 24.07 -34.04
N PRO A 197 -3.32 24.67 -35.21
CA PRO A 197 -2.01 24.63 -35.84
C PRO A 197 -0.95 25.22 -34.91
N ARG A 198 -0.09 24.34 -34.38
CA ARG A 198 1.03 24.71 -33.53
C ARG A 198 2.11 25.35 -34.41
N THR A 199 2.37 26.64 -34.23
CA THR A 199 3.68 27.22 -34.56
C THR A 199 4.66 26.79 -33.46
N LEU A 200 5.96 26.74 -33.75
CA LEU A 200 7.02 26.03 -33.01
C LEU A 200 7.18 26.36 -31.50
N TRP A 201 6.33 27.20 -30.92
CA TRP A 201 6.41 27.71 -29.56
C TRP A 201 5.17 27.31 -28.77
N SER A 202 5.35 26.37 -27.84
CA SER A 202 4.31 25.75 -27.03
C SER A 202 3.58 26.70 -26.05
N VAL A 203 4.12 27.90 -25.85
CA VAL A 203 3.69 28.85 -24.81
C VAL A 203 2.71 29.92 -25.34
N LEU A 204 2.76 30.23 -26.64
CA LEU A 204 1.95 31.28 -27.30
C LEU A 204 0.67 30.84 -28.06
N PRO A 205 0.22 29.57 -28.13
CA PRO A 205 -0.91 29.22 -28.98
C PRO A 205 -2.23 29.93 -28.61
N SER A 206 -2.46 30.21 -27.32
CA SER A 206 -3.68 30.84 -26.82
C SER A 206 -3.75 32.33 -27.15
N THR A 207 -2.65 33.05 -26.92
CA THR A 207 -2.54 34.49 -27.19
C THR A 207 -2.53 34.77 -28.69
N LEU A 208 -1.79 33.99 -29.47
CA LEU A 208 -1.80 34.07 -30.94
C LEU A 208 -3.21 33.81 -31.48
N MET A 209 -3.93 32.84 -30.93
CA MET A 209 -5.31 32.58 -31.30
C MET A 209 -6.25 33.74 -31.00
N MET A 210 -6.18 34.32 -29.79
CA MET A 210 -6.98 35.49 -29.45
C MET A 210 -6.69 36.65 -30.40
N LEU A 211 -5.42 36.88 -30.70
CA LEU A 211 -4.99 37.92 -31.63
C LEU A 211 -5.49 37.66 -33.05
N THR A 212 -5.37 36.44 -33.57
CA THR A 212 -5.90 36.09 -34.90
C THR A 212 -7.42 36.29 -34.97
N LYS A 213 -8.17 35.83 -33.96
CA LYS A 213 -9.62 36.01 -33.90
C LYS A 213 -10.01 37.48 -33.86
N HIS A 214 -9.27 38.28 -33.09
CA HIS A 214 -9.47 39.72 -32.99
C HIS A 214 -9.19 40.43 -34.32
N LEU A 215 -8.06 40.13 -34.97
CA LEU A 215 -7.71 40.71 -36.27
C LEU A 215 -8.71 40.31 -37.36
N THR A 216 -9.14 39.04 -37.41
CA THR A 216 -10.17 38.61 -38.36
C THR A 216 -11.51 39.30 -38.08
N GLY A 217 -11.86 39.51 -36.80
CA GLY A 217 -13.06 40.25 -36.40
C GLY A 217 -13.03 41.69 -36.88
N LEU A 218 -11.91 42.39 -36.70
CA LEU A 218 -11.73 43.76 -37.18
C LEU A 218 -11.76 43.85 -38.71
N GLN A 219 -11.13 42.90 -39.42
CA GLN A 219 -11.19 42.84 -40.88
C GLN A 219 -12.62 42.61 -41.38
N LEU A 220 -13.35 41.69 -40.76
CA LEU A 220 -14.76 41.44 -41.09
C LEU A 220 -15.61 42.67 -40.83
N GLN A 221 -15.44 43.35 -39.70
CA GLN A 221 -16.15 44.60 -39.42
C GLN A 221 -15.89 45.66 -40.49
N ARG A 222 -14.64 45.83 -40.96
CA ARG A 222 -14.34 46.76 -42.05
C ARG A 222 -15.03 46.36 -43.36
N LYS A 223 -14.99 45.08 -43.72
CA LYS A 223 -15.67 44.56 -44.92
C LYS A 223 -17.20 44.71 -44.84
N LEU A 224 -17.78 44.52 -43.66
CA LEU A 224 -19.21 44.71 -43.42
C LEU A 224 -19.61 46.19 -43.44
N LYS A 225 -18.75 47.10 -42.99
CA LYS A 225 -18.99 48.56 -43.13
C LYS A 225 -18.93 49.01 -44.59
N GLN A 226 -18.10 48.38 -45.40
CA GLN A 226 -18.03 48.59 -46.85
C GLN A 226 -19.03 47.70 -47.62
N ARG A 227 -20.02 47.13 -46.93
CA ARG A 227 -21.03 46.29 -47.58
C ARG A 227 -21.83 47.16 -48.56
N PRO A 228 -21.88 46.80 -49.85
CA PRO A 228 -22.69 47.52 -50.80
C PRO A 228 -24.17 47.45 -50.41
N ASN A 229 -24.86 48.57 -50.57
CA ASN A 229 -26.29 48.65 -50.29
C ASN A 229 -27.09 47.78 -51.28
N ILE A 230 -28.32 47.42 -50.91
CA ILE A 230 -29.22 46.58 -51.73
C ILE A 230 -29.43 47.22 -53.11
N GLU A 231 -29.66 48.52 -53.16
CA GLU A 231 -29.83 49.31 -54.40
C GLU A 231 -28.59 49.23 -55.32
N TRP A 232 -27.39 49.21 -54.73
CA TRP A 232 -26.14 49.08 -55.49
C TRP A 232 -26.01 47.68 -56.11
N LEU A 233 -26.49 46.64 -55.42
CA LEU A 233 -26.50 45.26 -55.92
C LEU A 233 -27.54 45.05 -57.02
N GLU A 234 -28.70 45.70 -56.92
CA GLU A 234 -29.73 45.72 -57.97
C GLU A 234 -29.24 46.43 -59.24
N SER A 235 -28.56 47.58 -59.08
CA SER A 235 -27.96 48.34 -60.19
C SER A 235 -26.91 47.54 -60.97
N ARG A 236 -26.17 46.65 -60.29
CA ARG A 236 -25.21 45.73 -60.92
C ARG A 236 -25.82 44.42 -61.42
N LYS A 237 -27.15 44.27 -61.37
CA LYS A 237 -27.88 43.04 -61.75
C LYS A 237 -27.42 41.78 -61.01
N VAL A 238 -26.83 41.95 -59.82
CA VAL A 238 -26.43 40.85 -58.94
C VAL A 238 -27.65 40.31 -58.19
N MET A 239 -28.53 41.23 -57.78
CA MET A 239 -29.87 40.90 -57.29
C MET A 239 -30.92 41.33 -58.32
N GLN A 240 -31.96 40.51 -58.45
CA GLN A 240 -33.13 40.83 -59.24
C GLN A 240 -34.06 41.73 -58.42
N SER A 241 -34.50 42.86 -58.98
CA SER A 241 -35.45 43.72 -58.28
C SER A 241 -36.79 43.00 -58.08
N ALA A 242 -37.56 43.39 -57.07
CA ALA A 242 -38.89 42.83 -56.84
C ALA A 242 -39.80 42.96 -58.08
N VAL A 243 -39.62 44.03 -58.86
CA VAL A 243 -40.34 44.29 -60.11
C VAL A 243 -39.91 43.32 -61.22
N TYR A 244 -38.60 43.11 -61.39
CA TYR A 244 -38.09 42.12 -62.34
C TYR A 244 -38.55 40.70 -61.99
N THR A 245 -38.58 40.37 -60.71
CA THR A 245 -39.04 39.07 -60.20
C THR A 245 -40.55 38.90 -60.44
N ALA A 246 -41.36 39.93 -60.21
CA ALA A 246 -42.80 39.95 -60.52
C ALA A 246 -43.07 39.82 -62.03
N HIS A 247 -42.23 40.40 -62.89
CA HIS A 247 -42.29 40.25 -64.34
C HIS A 247 -41.95 38.85 -64.87
N ILE A 248 -41.21 38.05 -64.10
CA ILE A 248 -40.92 36.64 -64.40
C ILE A 248 -42.06 35.74 -63.90
N LEU A 249 -42.57 35.99 -62.69
CA LEU A 249 -43.58 35.14 -62.06
C LEU A 249 -44.99 35.34 -62.63
N CYS A 250 -45.38 36.57 -62.99
CA CYS A 250 -46.73 36.88 -63.46
C CYS A 250 -46.73 37.81 -64.70
N PRO A 251 -46.64 37.27 -65.93
CA PRO A 251 -46.55 38.05 -67.17
C PRO A 251 -47.77 38.95 -67.43
N SER A 252 -48.95 38.57 -66.94
CA SER A 252 -50.23 39.27 -67.13
C SER A 252 -50.31 40.62 -66.41
N VAL A 253 -49.42 40.88 -65.43
CA VAL A 253 -49.40 42.12 -64.64
C VAL A 253 -48.42 43.16 -65.24
N ARG A 254 -47.61 42.76 -66.24
CA ARG A 254 -46.65 43.64 -66.96
C ARG A 254 -47.21 45.00 -67.38
N PRO A 255 -48.36 45.11 -68.07
CA PRO A 255 -48.83 46.42 -68.55
C PRO A 255 -49.25 47.35 -67.41
N LYS A 256 -49.74 46.82 -66.29
CA LYS A 256 -50.09 47.64 -65.11
C LYS A 256 -48.85 48.16 -64.40
N ILE A 257 -47.81 47.34 -64.26
CA ILE A 257 -46.55 47.74 -63.62
C ILE A 257 -45.81 48.78 -64.46
N ALA A 258 -45.74 48.59 -65.79
CA ALA A 258 -45.13 49.55 -66.71
C ALA A 258 -45.82 50.93 -66.69
N TYR A 259 -47.15 50.94 -66.51
CA TYR A 259 -47.92 52.17 -66.34
C TYR A 259 -47.51 52.94 -65.06
N TYR A 260 -47.37 52.26 -63.92
CA TYR A 260 -46.95 52.91 -62.67
C TYR A 260 -45.46 53.32 -62.67
N GLU A 261 -44.58 52.56 -63.32
CA GLU A 261 -43.18 52.98 -63.53
C GLU A 261 -43.11 54.28 -64.35
N SER A 262 -43.93 54.41 -65.40
CA SER A 262 -43.96 55.63 -66.24
C SER A 262 -44.42 56.89 -65.48
N LEU A 263 -45.20 56.73 -64.41
CA LEU A 263 -45.64 57.84 -63.55
C LEU A 263 -44.57 58.26 -62.53
N SER A 264 -43.66 57.35 -62.14
CA SER A 264 -42.61 57.61 -61.14
C SER A 264 -41.36 58.34 -61.66
N ILE A 265 -41.27 58.60 -62.98
CA ILE A 265 -40.12 59.25 -63.63
C ILE A 265 -40.30 60.79 -63.73
N VAL A 266 -41.41 61.34 -63.23
CA VAL A 266 -41.79 62.76 -63.40
C VAL A 266 -41.52 63.63 -62.15
N GLU A 267 -40.69 63.18 -61.21
CA GLU A 267 -40.13 64.02 -60.13
C GLU A 267 -38.61 64.18 -60.26
#